data_AF-A0A7Y7NZD4-F1
#
_entry.id   AF-A0A7Y7NZD4-F1
#
_cell.length_a   1.000
_cell.length_b   1.000
_cell.length_c   1.000
_cell.angle_alpha   90.00
_cell.angle_beta   90.00
_cell.angle_gamma   90.00
#
_symmetry.space_group_name_H-M   'P 1'
#
loop_
_entity.id
_entity.type
_entity.pdbx_description
1 polymer ?
#
loop_
_entity_poly.entity_id
_entity_poly.type
_entity_poly.pdbx_seq_one_letter_code
_entity_poly.pdbx_strand_id
1 'polypeptide(L)'
;MKTNKFNFVKISVLLLATIVVMFVAGCRGKQAKDAENTSVTQKEKTFKSVTKYPIPTAFEVIKLLNNAGASYILSLSNPIENVDKYIPAKSKALNLGIYGADLSYASTYQMKQETMNYLKVSKKLIDELQITSAFNVEFAQRIDKNIDNKDSLIHIISDSFYDTYEFLVNNGKDNTSLLVMAGSWVEGLYITSQIAIISKNNDDMLKIVANQKDPLNKLIELMKPYTNDKDISEVAEALKPLSSIFATVGTEKLTKEQSDEITKAVIKVRSGII
;
A
#
# COMPACT_ATOMS: atom_id res chain seq x y z
N MET A 1 -99.60 -1.55 -18.37
CA MET A 1 -99.41 -2.23 -17.07
C MET A 1 -97.93 -2.12 -16.72
N LYS A 2 -97.48 -1.15 -15.89
CA LYS A 2 -97.44 -1.17 -14.41
C LYS A 2 -96.96 -2.54 -13.91
N THR A 3 -95.80 -2.71 -13.25
CA THR A 3 -95.18 -1.90 -12.17
C THR A 3 -93.65 -2.18 -12.13
N ASN A 4 -92.74 -1.19 -12.13
CA ASN A 4 -92.25 -0.39 -10.97
C ASN A 4 -91.87 -1.26 -9.74
N LYS A 5 -90.76 -1.09 -9.01
CA LYS A 5 -89.76 -0.01 -8.87
C LYS A 5 -88.76 -0.43 -7.76
N PHE A 6 -87.69 0.37 -7.66
CA PHE A 6 -86.92 0.83 -6.49
C PHE A 6 -85.43 0.43 -6.56
N ASN A 7 -84.52 1.34 -6.94
CA ASN A 7 -83.96 2.47 -6.15
C ASN A 7 -83.05 1.94 -5.02
N PHE A 8 -81.88 2.49 -4.67
CA PHE A 8 -81.34 3.82 -4.85
C PHE A 8 -79.86 3.83 -4.41
N VAL A 9 -79.11 4.82 -4.91
CA VAL A 9 -77.98 5.51 -4.26
C VAL A 9 -76.56 4.96 -4.45
N LYS A 10 -75.82 5.84 -5.13
CA LYS A 10 -74.39 5.95 -5.41
C LYS A 10 -73.57 6.11 -4.12
N ILE A 11 -72.26 5.83 -4.16
CA ILE A 11 -71.16 6.80 -3.87
C ILE A 11 -69.79 6.09 -3.89
N SER A 12 -68.93 6.62 -4.77
CA SER A 12 -67.46 6.80 -4.77
C SER A 12 -66.50 6.05 -3.81
N VAL A 13 -65.42 5.57 -4.45
CA VAL A 13 -63.98 5.73 -4.13
C VAL A 13 -63.29 4.75 -3.15
N LEU A 14 -62.12 4.23 -3.63
CA LEU A 14 -60.88 3.84 -2.94
C LEU A 14 -60.59 2.35 -2.63
N LEU A 15 -59.30 2.01 -2.83
CA LEU A 15 -58.51 0.84 -2.38
C LEU A 15 -58.81 -0.54 -3.02
N LEU A 16 -57.88 -1.49 -3.18
CA LEU A 16 -56.41 -1.62 -3.19
C LEU A 16 -56.19 -3.15 -3.33
N ALA A 17 -55.04 -3.56 -3.88
CA ALA A 17 -54.49 -4.93 -3.89
C ALA A 17 -55.17 -5.88 -4.91
N THR A 18 -54.47 -6.71 -5.67
CA THR A 18 -53.39 -7.61 -5.26
C THR A 18 -52.61 -8.16 -6.47
N ILE A 19 -51.31 -8.34 -6.29
CA ILE A 19 -50.43 -9.39 -6.86
C ILE A 19 -50.05 -9.24 -8.35
N VAL A 20 -48.86 -8.65 -8.57
CA VAL A 20 -48.00 -8.99 -9.71
C VAL A 20 -46.76 -9.69 -9.16
N VAL A 21 -46.58 -10.93 -9.59
CA VAL A 21 -45.47 -11.80 -9.26
C VAL A 21 -44.18 -11.24 -9.87
N MET A 22 -43.20 -10.93 -9.02
CA MET A 22 -41.80 -10.75 -9.40
C MET A 22 -41.19 -12.11 -9.76
N PHE A 23 -40.65 -12.24 -10.96
CA PHE A 23 -39.58 -13.18 -11.28
C PHE A 23 -38.63 -12.53 -12.29
N VAL A 24 -37.70 -11.71 -11.79
CA VAL A 24 -36.43 -11.46 -12.47
C VAL A 24 -35.35 -11.30 -11.40
N ALA A 25 -34.64 -12.39 -11.12
CA ALA A 25 -33.36 -12.36 -10.44
C ALA A 25 -32.41 -13.32 -11.16
N GLY A 26 -31.19 -12.83 -11.44
CA GLY A 26 -30.05 -13.71 -11.71
C GLY A 26 -29.19 -13.33 -12.91
N CYS A 27 -28.38 -12.27 -12.74
CA CYS A 27 -26.98 -12.14 -13.21
C CYS A 27 -26.65 -10.68 -13.53
N ARG A 28 -26.51 -9.86 -12.50
CA ARG A 28 -25.83 -8.57 -12.57
C ARG A 28 -25.19 -8.33 -11.22
N GLY A 29 -23.91 -8.65 -11.11
CA GLY A 29 -23.18 -8.53 -9.84
C GLY A 29 -21.80 -9.17 -9.80
N LYS A 30 -21.45 -10.04 -10.77
CA LYS A 30 -20.12 -10.68 -10.83
C LYS A 30 -19.14 -10.08 -11.84
N GLN A 31 -19.61 -9.41 -12.90
CA GLN A 31 -18.71 -8.95 -13.98
C GLN A 31 -17.89 -7.69 -13.67
N ALA A 32 -18.25 -6.87 -12.68
CA ALA A 32 -17.49 -5.66 -12.33
C ALA A 32 -16.22 -5.96 -11.50
N LYS A 33 -16.31 -6.91 -10.55
CA LYS A 33 -15.18 -7.26 -9.66
C LYS A 33 -14.07 -8.05 -10.37
N ASP A 34 -14.42 -8.85 -11.38
CA ASP A 34 -13.44 -9.64 -12.14
C ASP A 34 -12.75 -8.80 -13.23
N ALA A 35 -13.44 -7.83 -13.84
CA ALA A 35 -12.85 -6.93 -14.82
C ALA A 35 -11.82 -5.96 -14.19
N GLU A 36 -12.09 -5.47 -12.98
CA GLU A 36 -11.19 -4.56 -12.26
C GLU A 36 -9.95 -5.29 -11.76
N ASN A 37 -10.09 -6.47 -11.12
CA ASN A 37 -8.95 -7.30 -10.70
C ASN A 37 -8.10 -7.80 -11.88
N THR A 38 -8.71 -8.14 -13.01
CA THR A 38 -7.97 -8.55 -14.22
C THR A 38 -7.21 -7.38 -14.81
N SER A 39 -7.81 -6.17 -14.83
CA SER A 39 -7.15 -4.95 -15.32
C SER A 39 -5.97 -4.52 -14.43
N VAL A 40 -6.09 -4.66 -13.11
CA VAL A 40 -5.03 -4.40 -12.14
C VAL A 40 -3.88 -5.39 -12.33
N THR A 41 -4.17 -6.69 -12.44
CA THR A 41 -3.14 -7.72 -12.62
C THR A 41 -2.43 -7.61 -13.99
N GLN A 42 -3.16 -7.21 -15.03
CA GLN A 42 -2.61 -7.05 -16.38
C GLN A 42 -1.81 -5.75 -16.52
N LYS A 43 -2.27 -4.64 -15.92
CA LYS A 43 -1.45 -3.43 -15.76
C LYS A 43 -0.26 -3.71 -14.88
N GLU A 44 -0.37 -4.30 -13.70
CA GLU A 44 0.78 -4.62 -12.82
C GLU A 44 1.85 -5.46 -13.54
N LYS A 45 1.47 -6.38 -14.43
CA LYS A 45 2.40 -7.15 -15.28
C LYS A 45 2.99 -6.33 -16.44
N THR A 46 2.16 -5.59 -17.19
CA THR A 46 2.62 -4.70 -18.27
C THR A 46 3.44 -3.53 -17.74
N PHE A 47 3.12 -3.07 -16.54
CA PHE A 47 3.72 -1.96 -15.83
C PHE A 47 5.03 -2.40 -15.18
N LYS A 48 5.14 -3.57 -14.55
CA LYS A 48 6.45 -4.17 -14.19
C LYS A 48 7.37 -4.35 -15.40
N SER A 49 6.82 -4.61 -16.60
CA SER A 49 7.62 -4.68 -17.83
C SER A 49 8.07 -3.31 -18.37
N VAL A 50 7.44 -2.22 -17.94
CA VAL A 50 7.69 -0.85 -18.43
C VAL A 50 8.44 0.01 -17.40
N THR A 51 8.09 -0.08 -16.11
CA THR A 51 8.56 0.85 -15.06
C THR A 51 9.80 0.41 -14.31
N LYS A 52 10.39 -0.74 -14.63
CA LYS A 52 11.66 -1.22 -14.08
C LYS A 52 11.74 -1.24 -12.53
N TYR A 53 10.66 -1.03 -11.78
CA TYR A 53 10.71 -1.05 -10.31
C TYR A 53 11.11 -2.48 -9.90
N PRO A 54 12.30 -2.67 -9.33
CA PRO A 54 13.02 -3.94 -9.44
C PRO A 54 12.72 -4.93 -8.31
N ILE A 55 11.92 -4.53 -7.32
CA ILE A 55 11.53 -5.34 -6.15
C ILE A 55 10.02 -5.17 -5.86
N PRO A 56 9.37 -6.03 -5.07
CA PRO A 56 8.00 -5.76 -4.62
C PRO A 56 7.94 -4.43 -3.84
N THR A 57 6.94 -3.63 -4.15
CA THR A 57 6.62 -2.40 -3.42
C THR A 57 6.10 -2.72 -2.02
N ALA A 58 6.23 -1.79 -1.07
CA ALA A 58 5.60 -1.94 0.24
C ALA A 58 4.09 -2.19 0.11
N PHE A 59 3.46 -1.59 -0.89
CA PHE A 59 2.06 -1.81 -1.22
C PHE A 59 1.73 -3.30 -1.46
N GLU A 60 2.49 -3.96 -2.35
CA GLU A 60 2.31 -5.38 -2.64
C GLU A 60 2.49 -6.25 -1.39
N VAL A 61 3.48 -5.95 -0.56
CA VAL A 61 3.74 -6.68 0.71
C VAL A 61 2.60 -6.48 1.71
N ILE A 62 2.11 -5.25 1.85
CA ILE A 62 1.00 -4.90 2.75
C ILE A 62 -0.31 -5.56 2.30
N LYS A 63 -0.53 -5.67 0.99
CA LYS A 63 -1.68 -6.40 0.44
C LYS A 63 -1.64 -7.88 0.83
N LEU A 64 -0.47 -8.51 0.86
CA LEU A 64 -0.32 -9.89 1.34
C LEU A 64 -0.71 -10.02 2.82
N LEU A 65 -0.31 -9.07 3.67
CA LEU A 65 -0.70 -9.04 5.09
C LEU A 65 -2.22 -8.92 5.25
N ASN A 66 -2.83 -7.99 4.50
CA ASN A 66 -4.27 -7.79 4.55
C ASN A 66 -5.03 -9.04 4.09
N ASN A 67 -4.55 -9.71 3.03
CA ASN A 67 -5.12 -10.96 2.54
C ASN A 67 -4.96 -12.12 3.54
N ALA A 68 -3.88 -12.11 4.32
CA ALA A 68 -3.65 -13.07 5.39
C ALA A 68 -4.48 -12.77 6.66
N GLY A 69 -5.28 -11.70 6.66
CA GLY A 69 -6.21 -11.35 7.75
C GLY A 69 -5.57 -10.57 8.90
N ALA A 70 -4.40 -9.97 8.68
CA ALA A 70 -3.83 -9.03 9.65
C ALA A 70 -4.78 -7.85 9.89
N SER A 71 -4.73 -7.28 11.09
CA SER A 71 -5.46 -6.06 11.45
C SER A 71 -4.55 -4.83 11.38
N TYR A 72 -5.15 -3.66 11.16
CA TYR A 72 -4.43 -2.39 11.19
C TYR A 72 -4.03 -2.00 12.62
N ILE A 73 -2.82 -1.47 12.78
CA ILE A 73 -2.31 -0.92 14.03
C ILE A 73 -1.69 0.43 13.75
N LEU A 74 -2.33 1.46 14.28
CA LEU A 74 -1.95 2.85 14.10
C LEU A 74 -0.53 3.15 14.59
N SER A 75 -0.11 2.54 15.70
CA SER A 75 1.17 2.85 16.34
C SER A 75 2.40 2.29 15.64
N LEU A 76 2.24 1.53 14.54
CA LEU A 76 3.37 1.01 13.78
C LEU A 76 3.96 2.07 12.84
N SER A 77 3.13 2.95 12.30
CA SER A 77 3.57 3.91 11.30
C SER A 77 4.43 5.03 11.88
N ASN A 78 5.26 5.65 11.04
CA ASN A 78 6.10 6.77 11.44
C ASN A 78 5.21 7.98 11.83
N PRO A 79 5.43 8.62 12.99
CA PRO A 79 4.70 9.83 13.35
C PRO A 79 4.85 10.93 12.30
N ILE A 80 3.76 11.60 11.95
CA ILE A 80 3.77 12.65 10.92
C ILE A 80 4.54 13.90 11.36
N GLU A 81 4.66 14.11 12.67
CA GLU A 81 5.40 15.21 13.29
C GLU A 81 6.91 15.09 13.05
N ASN A 82 7.40 13.91 12.64
CA ASN A 82 8.80 13.73 12.31
C ASN A 82 9.20 14.35 10.97
N VAL A 83 8.25 14.68 10.09
CA VAL A 83 8.55 15.21 8.75
C VAL A 83 9.44 16.46 8.77
N ASP A 84 9.24 17.32 9.77
CA ASP A 84 10.01 18.56 9.97
C ASP A 84 11.44 18.33 10.50
N LYS A 85 11.76 17.10 10.97
CA LYS A 85 13.07 16.73 11.50
C LYS A 85 14.03 16.29 10.40
N TYR A 86 13.53 15.94 9.22
CA TYR A 86 14.33 15.44 8.11
C TYR A 86 14.96 16.60 7.33
N ILE A 87 16.23 16.91 7.62
CA ILE A 87 16.93 18.04 7.01
C ILE A 87 17.82 17.64 5.82
N PRO A 88 18.75 16.66 5.93
CA PRO A 88 19.58 16.27 4.79
C PRO A 88 18.77 15.56 3.71
N ALA A 89 19.19 15.69 2.44
CA ALA A 89 18.55 15.02 1.30
C ALA A 89 18.43 13.50 1.50
N LYS A 90 19.46 12.85 2.06
CA LYS A 90 19.43 11.43 2.44
C LYS A 90 18.23 11.09 3.33
N SER A 91 18.07 11.85 4.42
CA SER A 91 16.99 11.62 5.40
C SER A 91 15.62 11.83 4.79
N LYS A 92 15.47 12.84 3.91
CA LYS A 92 14.21 13.10 3.20
C LYS A 92 13.87 11.99 2.23
N ALA A 93 14.85 11.51 1.46
CA ALA A 93 14.65 10.43 0.49
C ALA A 93 14.26 9.12 1.19
N LEU A 94 14.99 8.73 2.24
CA LEU A 94 14.64 7.55 3.05
C LEU A 94 13.24 7.68 3.65
N ASN A 95 12.91 8.84 4.24
CA ASN A 95 11.62 9.03 4.89
C ASN A 95 10.45 9.24 3.92
N LEU A 96 10.71 9.64 2.68
CA LEU A 96 9.71 9.57 1.61
C LEU A 96 9.35 8.11 1.31
N GLY A 97 10.33 7.21 1.33
CA GLY A 97 10.10 5.77 1.26
C GLY A 97 9.27 5.24 2.42
N ILE A 98 9.63 5.62 3.65
CA ILE A 98 8.93 5.23 4.89
C ILE A 98 7.48 5.70 4.87
N TYR A 99 7.24 6.99 4.70
CA TYR A 99 5.87 7.51 4.63
C TYR A 99 5.10 6.95 3.44
N GLY A 100 5.81 6.52 2.40
CA GLY A 100 5.19 5.84 1.29
C GLY A 100 4.64 4.44 1.63
N ALA A 101 5.39 3.68 2.43
CA ALA A 101 4.90 2.43 3.00
C ALA A 101 3.76 2.65 4.00
N ASP A 102 3.84 3.68 4.83
CA ASP A 102 2.77 4.06 5.76
C ASP A 102 1.48 4.49 5.05
N LEU A 103 1.60 5.26 3.97
CA LEU A 103 0.48 5.61 3.10
C LEU A 103 -0.16 4.34 2.49
N SER A 104 0.67 3.41 2.03
CA SER A 104 0.21 2.11 1.50
C SER A 104 -0.50 1.29 2.58
N TYR A 105 -0.01 1.36 3.82
CA TYR A 105 -0.60 0.66 4.96
C TYR A 105 -1.95 1.25 5.33
N ALA A 106 -2.03 2.56 5.56
CA ALA A 106 -3.27 3.25 5.89
C ALA A 106 -4.35 3.04 4.80
N SER A 107 -3.97 3.20 3.53
CA SER A 107 -4.90 3.07 2.40
C SER A 107 -5.43 1.65 2.21
N THR A 108 -4.57 0.62 2.35
CA THR A 108 -4.99 -0.79 2.23
C THR A 108 -6.05 -1.17 3.27
N TYR A 109 -6.00 -0.53 4.44
CA TYR A 109 -6.93 -0.74 5.55
C TYR A 109 -8.04 0.31 5.64
N GLN A 110 -8.18 1.19 4.63
CA GLN A 110 -9.20 2.24 4.54
C GLN A 110 -9.20 3.22 5.73
N MET A 111 -8.02 3.46 6.30
CA MET A 111 -7.80 4.43 7.37
C MET A 111 -7.70 5.83 6.74
N LYS A 112 -8.86 6.49 6.55
CA LYS A 112 -8.96 7.72 5.74
C LYS A 112 -8.11 8.87 6.26
N GLN A 113 -8.17 9.12 7.58
CA GLN A 113 -7.45 10.24 8.19
C GLN A 113 -5.94 10.04 8.06
N GLU A 114 -5.48 8.82 8.32
CA GLU A 114 -4.09 8.39 8.23
C GLU A 114 -3.61 8.46 6.78
N THR A 115 -4.44 8.02 5.82
CA THR A 115 -4.13 8.12 4.39
C THR A 115 -3.88 9.58 3.99
N MET A 116 -4.75 10.51 4.40
CA MET A 116 -4.57 11.93 4.10
C MET A 116 -3.38 12.55 4.82
N ASN A 117 -3.13 12.13 6.06
CA ASN A 117 -1.96 12.57 6.84
C ASN A 117 -0.65 12.14 6.16
N TYR A 118 -0.54 10.87 5.76
CA TYR A 118 0.66 10.33 5.08
C TYR A 118 0.84 10.88 3.67
N LEU A 119 -0.25 11.15 2.96
CA LEU A 119 -0.23 11.85 1.69
C LEU A 119 0.39 13.26 1.83
N LYS A 120 -0.02 14.01 2.87
CA LYS A 120 0.46 15.37 3.12
C LYS A 120 1.95 15.41 3.42
N VAL A 121 2.46 14.55 4.30
CA VAL A 121 3.89 14.52 4.64
C VAL A 121 4.74 13.97 3.49
N SER A 122 4.24 12.97 2.74
CA SER A 122 4.89 12.50 1.51
C SER A 122 5.01 13.61 0.48
N LYS A 123 3.93 14.37 0.25
CA LYS A 123 3.95 15.52 -0.67
C LYS A 123 4.99 16.56 -0.25
N LYS A 124 5.06 16.89 1.04
CA LYS A 124 6.07 17.84 1.55
C LYS A 124 7.49 17.38 1.21
N LEU A 125 7.82 16.10 1.44
CA LEU A 125 9.15 15.57 1.11
C LEU A 125 9.41 15.56 -0.40
N ILE A 126 8.42 15.25 -1.22
CA ILE A 126 8.50 15.34 -2.69
C ILE A 126 8.85 16.76 -3.13
N ASP A 127 8.14 17.76 -2.61
CA ASP A 127 8.36 19.18 -2.92
C ASP A 127 9.77 19.61 -2.46
N GLU A 128 10.21 19.21 -1.26
CA GLU A 128 11.54 19.52 -0.72
C GLU A 128 12.69 18.80 -1.43
N LEU A 129 12.45 17.61 -1.98
CA LEU A 129 13.38 16.86 -2.84
C LEU A 129 13.36 17.34 -4.29
N GLN A 130 12.49 18.30 -4.61
CA GLN A 130 12.28 18.84 -5.96
C GLN A 130 11.95 17.73 -6.97
N ILE A 131 11.10 16.80 -6.55
CA ILE A 131 10.61 15.72 -7.39
C ILE A 131 9.35 16.24 -8.07
N THR A 132 9.46 16.63 -9.33
CA THR A 132 8.31 17.04 -10.14
C THR A 132 7.52 15.81 -10.59
N SER A 133 6.83 15.16 -9.65
CA SER A 133 6.04 13.95 -9.92
C SER A 133 4.53 14.22 -9.95
N ALA A 134 3.77 13.14 -10.12
CA ALA A 134 2.32 13.12 -10.09
C ALA A 134 1.70 13.58 -8.75
N PHE A 135 2.47 13.83 -7.68
CA PHE A 135 1.97 14.31 -6.37
C PHE A 135 1.58 15.81 -6.39
N ASN A 136 0.65 16.13 -7.29
CA ASN A 136 0.08 17.45 -7.49
C ASN A 136 -1.34 17.56 -6.88
N VAL A 137 -1.98 18.72 -7.05
CA VAL A 137 -3.34 18.96 -6.55
C VAL A 137 -4.35 17.98 -7.17
N GLU A 138 -4.18 17.63 -8.44
CA GLU A 138 -5.07 16.69 -9.14
C GLU A 138 -4.98 15.28 -8.53
N PHE A 139 -3.79 14.85 -8.13
CA PHE A 139 -3.60 13.59 -7.43
C PHE A 139 -4.28 13.59 -6.07
N ALA A 140 -4.11 14.65 -5.27
CA ALA A 140 -4.82 14.77 -4.00
C ALA A 140 -6.35 14.73 -4.18
N GLN A 141 -6.87 15.38 -5.24
CA GLN A 141 -8.29 15.32 -5.59
C GLN A 141 -8.74 13.91 -6.02
N ARG A 142 -7.90 13.17 -6.76
CA ARG A 142 -8.19 11.77 -7.12
C ARG A 142 -8.27 10.89 -5.89
N ILE A 143 -7.37 11.08 -4.92
CA ILE A 143 -7.41 10.37 -3.63
C ILE A 143 -8.70 10.69 -2.88
N ASP A 144 -9.04 11.97 -2.70
CA ASP A 144 -10.23 12.39 -1.96
C ASP A 144 -11.53 11.83 -2.58
N LYS A 145 -11.65 11.90 -3.91
CA LYS A 145 -12.81 11.34 -4.64
C LYS A 145 -12.94 9.82 -4.52
N ASN A 146 -11.84 9.11 -4.26
CA ASN A 146 -11.81 7.65 -4.20
C ASN A 146 -11.50 7.12 -2.79
N ILE A 147 -11.54 7.97 -1.76
CA ILE A 147 -11.11 7.62 -0.40
C ILE A 147 -11.95 6.48 0.22
N ASP A 148 -13.19 6.33 -0.26
CA ASP A 148 -14.11 5.24 0.11
C ASP A 148 -13.96 3.96 -0.72
N ASN A 149 -13.29 4.05 -1.88
CA ASN A 149 -13.08 2.92 -2.78
C ASN A 149 -11.66 2.39 -2.59
N LYS A 150 -11.52 1.33 -1.79
CA LYS A 150 -10.25 0.67 -1.51
C LYS A 150 -9.46 0.34 -2.77
N ASP A 151 -10.06 -0.36 -3.73
CA ASP A 151 -9.33 -0.86 -4.90
C ASP A 151 -8.87 0.29 -5.80
N SER A 152 -9.72 1.32 -5.97
CA SER A 152 -9.34 2.54 -6.69
C SER A 152 -8.25 3.33 -5.96
N LEU A 153 -8.34 3.46 -4.64
CA LEU A 153 -7.36 4.17 -3.82
C LEU A 153 -5.99 3.50 -3.92
N ILE A 154 -5.97 2.17 -3.79
CA ILE A 154 -4.81 1.32 -4.01
C ILE A 154 -4.18 1.61 -5.37
N HIS A 155 -4.97 1.54 -6.45
CA HIS A 155 -4.46 1.77 -7.81
C HIS A 155 -3.87 3.18 -7.97
N ILE A 156 -4.56 4.21 -7.49
CA ILE A 156 -4.11 5.59 -7.61
C ILE A 156 -2.77 5.78 -6.88
N ILE A 157 -2.66 5.27 -5.65
CA ILE A 157 -1.44 5.38 -4.84
C ILE A 157 -0.30 4.58 -5.47
N SER A 158 -0.53 3.33 -5.90
CA SER A 158 0.48 2.50 -6.55
C SER A 158 1.05 3.18 -7.81
N ASP A 159 0.19 3.70 -8.71
CA ASP A 159 0.63 4.42 -9.90
C ASP A 159 1.59 5.57 -9.52
N SER A 160 1.26 6.35 -8.49
CA SER A 160 2.07 7.50 -8.08
C SER A 160 3.46 7.14 -7.54
N PHE A 161 3.61 5.97 -6.88
CA PHE A 161 4.92 5.47 -6.44
C PHE A 161 5.81 5.18 -7.62
N TYR A 162 5.22 4.52 -8.61
CA TYR A 162 5.95 4.13 -9.78
C TYR A 162 6.30 5.33 -10.67
N ASP A 163 5.37 6.28 -10.85
CA ASP A 163 5.64 7.55 -11.55
C ASP A 163 6.78 8.32 -10.85
N THR A 164 6.79 8.30 -9.51
CA THR A 164 7.87 8.92 -8.73
C THR A 164 9.21 8.21 -8.94
N TYR A 165 9.22 6.87 -8.94
CA TYR A 165 10.42 6.10 -9.22
C TYR A 165 10.95 6.34 -10.63
N GLU A 166 10.07 6.26 -11.64
CA GLU A 166 10.41 6.48 -13.04
C GLU A 166 10.94 7.90 -13.26
N PHE A 167 10.30 8.91 -12.65
CA PHE A 167 10.79 10.28 -12.69
C PHE A 167 12.22 10.39 -12.16
N LEU A 168 12.50 9.80 -11.00
CA LEU A 168 13.83 9.89 -10.39
C LEU A 168 14.89 9.22 -11.29
N VAL A 169 14.62 8.02 -11.79
CA VAL A 169 15.55 7.29 -12.67
C VAL A 169 15.77 8.02 -13.99
N ASN A 170 14.70 8.48 -14.64
CA ASN A 170 14.80 9.17 -15.94
C ASN A 170 15.51 10.54 -15.85
N ASN A 171 15.58 11.13 -14.65
CA ASN A 171 16.28 12.39 -14.40
C ASN A 171 17.67 12.20 -13.76
N GLY A 172 18.24 10.99 -13.79
CA GLY A 172 19.58 10.69 -13.26
C GLY A 172 19.69 10.83 -11.74
N LYS A 173 18.56 10.76 -11.02
CA LYS A 173 18.49 10.79 -9.55
C LYS A 173 18.47 9.36 -8.98
N ASP A 174 19.27 8.45 -9.54
CA ASP A 174 19.36 7.04 -9.16
C ASP A 174 19.67 6.86 -7.67
N ASN A 175 20.59 7.65 -7.10
CA ASN A 175 20.88 7.58 -5.66
C ASN A 175 19.64 7.92 -4.83
N THR A 176 18.88 8.95 -5.22
CA THR A 176 17.65 9.31 -4.52
C THR A 176 16.59 8.22 -4.65
N SER A 177 16.44 7.60 -5.83
CA SER A 177 15.46 6.51 -6.03
C SER A 177 15.81 5.28 -5.19
N LEU A 178 17.11 4.93 -5.08
CA LEU A 178 17.58 3.84 -4.23
C LEU A 178 17.34 4.12 -2.74
N LEU A 179 17.53 5.35 -2.29
CA LEU A 179 17.23 5.74 -0.90
C LEU A 179 15.73 5.67 -0.61
N VAL A 180 14.87 6.15 -1.50
CA VAL A 180 13.41 6.02 -1.38
C VAL A 180 13.00 4.56 -1.33
N MET A 181 13.55 3.73 -2.22
CA MET A 181 13.29 2.28 -2.26
C MET A 181 13.74 1.59 -0.96
N ALA A 182 14.90 1.96 -0.42
CA ALA A 182 15.41 1.42 0.83
C ALA A 182 14.53 1.77 2.02
N GLY A 183 14.12 3.04 2.13
CA GLY A 183 13.20 3.47 3.18
C GLY A 183 11.86 2.73 3.12
N SER A 184 11.30 2.58 1.93
CA SER A 184 10.04 1.84 1.71
C SER A 184 10.17 0.36 2.07
N TRP A 185 11.28 -0.28 1.69
CA TRP A 185 11.53 -1.68 2.03
C TRP A 185 11.73 -1.89 3.53
N VAL A 186 12.50 -1.01 4.20
CA VAL A 186 12.72 -1.08 5.66
C VAL A 186 11.39 -0.95 6.40
N GLU A 187 10.54 0.01 6.02
CA GLU A 187 9.25 0.21 6.67
C GLU A 187 8.29 -0.95 6.42
N GLY A 188 8.24 -1.45 5.18
CA GLY A 188 7.43 -2.62 4.83
C GLY A 188 7.84 -3.85 5.64
N LEU A 189 9.14 -4.12 5.77
CA LEU A 189 9.64 -5.22 6.61
C LEU A 189 9.32 -4.97 8.09
N TYR A 190 9.50 -3.75 8.58
CA TYR A 190 9.17 -3.41 9.97
C TYR A 190 7.70 -3.70 10.27
N ILE A 191 6.76 -3.13 9.51
CA ILE A 191 5.31 -3.33 9.69
C ILE A 191 4.97 -4.83 9.64
N THR A 192 5.48 -5.55 8.65
CA THR A 192 5.25 -6.99 8.49
C THR A 192 5.75 -7.79 9.68
N SER A 193 6.97 -7.50 10.15
CA SER A 193 7.58 -8.19 11.30
C SER A 193 6.80 -7.93 12.60
N GLN A 194 6.37 -6.69 12.84
CA GLN A 194 5.57 -6.34 14.02
C GLN A 194 4.21 -7.04 14.00
N ILE A 195 3.55 -7.08 12.85
CA ILE A 195 2.28 -7.80 12.66
C ILE A 195 2.47 -9.31 12.88
N ALA A 196 3.57 -9.89 12.43
CA ALA A 196 3.87 -11.31 12.66
C ALA A 196 4.00 -11.64 14.16
N ILE A 197 4.57 -10.74 14.97
CA ILE A 197 4.77 -10.94 16.42
C ILE A 197 3.44 -10.98 17.18
N ILE A 198 2.54 -10.07 16.87
CA ILE A 198 1.27 -9.90 17.60
C ILE A 198 0.19 -10.89 17.18
N SER A 199 0.32 -11.48 15.98
CA SER A 199 -0.72 -12.32 15.39
C SER A 199 -0.71 -13.70 16.03
N LYS A 200 -1.86 -14.15 16.54
CA LYS A 200 -1.99 -15.49 17.15
C LYS A 200 -1.66 -16.63 16.18
N ASN A 201 -2.11 -16.50 14.92
CA ASN A 201 -1.77 -17.37 13.82
C ASN A 201 -0.93 -16.56 12.82
N ASN A 202 0.38 -16.72 12.86
CA ASN A 202 1.31 -15.86 12.12
C ASN A 202 2.05 -16.59 10.99
N ASP A 203 1.64 -17.80 10.63
CA ASP A 203 2.32 -18.63 9.63
C ASP A 203 2.49 -17.94 8.29
N ASP A 204 1.42 -17.32 7.78
CA ASP A 204 1.47 -16.60 6.51
C ASP A 204 2.25 -15.29 6.63
N MET A 205 2.21 -14.64 7.79
CA MET A 205 2.98 -13.41 8.06
C MET A 205 4.47 -13.72 8.08
N LEU A 206 4.87 -14.81 8.73
CA LEU A 206 6.26 -15.29 8.76
C LEU A 206 6.76 -15.69 7.36
N LYS A 207 5.89 -16.26 6.50
CA LYS A 207 6.24 -16.49 5.08
C LYS A 207 6.43 -15.16 4.33
N ILE A 208 5.58 -14.16 4.57
CA ILE A 208 5.72 -12.84 3.94
C ILE A 208 7.03 -12.18 4.37
N VAL A 209 7.41 -12.29 5.65
CA VAL A 209 8.72 -11.82 6.16
C VAL A 209 9.86 -12.60 5.50
N ALA A 210 9.80 -13.94 5.43
CA ALA A 210 10.82 -14.77 4.79
C ALA A 210 11.07 -14.36 3.33
N ASN A 211 10.00 -14.05 2.60
CA ASN A 211 10.03 -13.64 1.19
C ASN A 211 10.64 -12.25 0.98
N GLN A 212 11.03 -11.52 2.04
CA GLN A 212 11.78 -10.27 1.91
C GLN A 212 13.29 -10.47 1.67
N LYS A 213 13.78 -11.72 1.72
CA LYS A 213 15.17 -12.08 1.39
C LYS A 213 15.58 -11.64 -0.02
N ASP A 214 14.83 -12.04 -1.04
CA ASP A 214 15.17 -11.75 -2.43
C ASP A 214 15.03 -10.25 -2.77
N PRO A 215 13.96 -9.54 -2.33
CA PRO A 215 13.89 -8.09 -2.41
C PRO A 215 15.09 -7.38 -1.78
N LEU A 216 15.53 -7.79 -0.58
CA LEU A 216 16.70 -7.22 0.06
C LEU A 216 17.98 -7.44 -0.75
N ASN A 217 18.21 -8.67 -1.21
CA ASN A 217 19.38 -9.00 -2.01
C ASN A 217 19.42 -8.18 -3.30
N LYS A 218 18.27 -8.00 -3.95
CA LYS A 218 18.17 -7.18 -5.15
C LYS A 218 18.39 -5.71 -4.85
N LEU A 219 17.85 -5.17 -3.76
CA LEU A 219 18.10 -3.79 -3.32
C LEU A 219 19.60 -3.55 -3.10
N ILE A 220 20.27 -4.45 -2.37
CA ILE A 220 21.71 -4.36 -2.12
C ILE A 220 22.49 -4.46 -3.45
N GLU A 221 22.10 -5.35 -4.36
CA GLU A 221 22.70 -5.47 -5.70
C GLU A 221 22.62 -4.14 -6.48
N LEU A 222 21.47 -3.47 -6.45
CA LEU A 222 21.25 -2.19 -7.13
C LEU A 222 22.04 -1.04 -6.51
N MET A 223 22.38 -1.13 -5.22
CA MET A 223 23.23 -0.15 -4.53
C MET A 223 24.72 -0.32 -4.86
N LYS A 224 25.18 -1.51 -5.28
CA LYS A 224 26.60 -1.81 -5.53
C LYS A 224 27.29 -0.84 -6.51
N PRO A 225 26.67 -0.42 -7.63
CA PRO A 225 27.31 0.52 -8.56
C PRO A 225 27.55 1.92 -7.96
N TYR A 226 26.85 2.24 -6.86
CA TYR A 226 26.83 3.57 -6.26
C TYR A 226 27.54 3.62 -4.90
N THR A 227 28.37 2.62 -4.56
CA THR A 227 29.08 2.55 -3.28
C THR A 227 30.11 3.67 -3.04
N ASN A 228 30.48 4.39 -4.09
CA ASN A 228 31.30 5.61 -3.97
C ASN A 228 30.51 6.81 -3.42
N ASP A 229 29.18 6.78 -3.52
CA ASP A 229 28.31 7.74 -2.86
C ASP A 229 28.21 7.40 -1.37
N LYS A 230 28.55 8.35 -0.51
CA LYS A 230 28.59 8.16 0.94
C LYS A 230 27.21 7.78 1.51
N ASP A 231 26.14 8.40 1.02
CA ASP A 231 24.80 8.19 1.54
C ASP A 231 24.29 6.78 1.17
N ILE A 232 24.56 6.32 -0.05
CA ILE A 232 24.25 4.95 -0.48
C ILE A 232 25.09 3.94 0.30
N SER A 233 26.39 4.18 0.44
CA SER A 233 27.30 3.29 1.16
C SER A 233 26.86 3.09 2.61
N GLU A 234 26.55 4.18 3.32
CA GLU A 234 26.05 4.11 4.71
C GLU A 234 24.76 3.28 4.84
N VAL A 235 23.81 3.45 3.91
CA VAL A 235 22.55 2.68 3.93
C VAL A 235 22.80 1.21 3.59
N ALA A 236 23.65 0.91 2.61
CA ALA A 236 24.02 -0.46 2.26
C ALA A 236 24.69 -1.17 3.45
N GLU A 237 25.61 -0.50 4.15
CA GLU A 237 26.22 -1.03 5.38
C GLU A 237 25.18 -1.29 6.48
N ALA A 238 24.23 -0.38 6.67
CA ALA A 238 23.15 -0.56 7.64
C ALA A 238 22.26 -1.77 7.33
N LEU A 239 22.09 -2.12 6.05
CA LEU A 239 21.29 -3.27 5.60
C LEU A 239 22.04 -4.61 5.66
N LYS A 240 23.38 -4.62 5.73
CA LYS A 240 24.17 -5.86 5.76
C LYS A 240 23.78 -6.85 6.87
N PRO A 241 23.55 -6.42 8.14
CA PRO A 241 23.13 -7.35 9.18
C PRO A 241 21.84 -8.10 8.84
N LEU A 242 20.86 -7.41 8.24
CA LEU A 242 19.62 -8.04 7.76
C LEU A 242 19.92 -9.08 6.67
N SER A 243 20.79 -8.74 5.71
CA SER A 243 21.19 -9.67 4.64
C SER A 243 21.86 -10.92 5.21
N SER A 244 22.73 -10.77 6.22
CA SER A 244 23.36 -11.91 6.91
C SER A 244 22.34 -12.81 7.61
N ILE A 245 21.35 -12.23 8.30
CA ILE A 245 20.29 -13.02 8.96
C ILE A 245 19.44 -13.76 7.91
N PHE A 246 19.02 -13.07 6.85
CA PHE A 246 18.24 -13.68 5.75
C PHE A 246 19.02 -14.76 5.00
N ALA A 247 20.35 -14.71 4.96
CA ALA A 247 21.15 -15.78 4.37
C ALA A 247 20.98 -17.12 5.11
N THR A 248 20.68 -17.09 6.43
CA THR A 248 20.40 -18.29 7.24
C THR A 248 18.98 -18.84 7.05
N VAL A 249 18.09 -18.04 6.44
CA VAL A 249 16.70 -18.44 6.18
C VAL A 249 16.67 -19.40 4.99
N GLY A 250 16.18 -20.62 5.24
CA GLY A 250 15.96 -21.66 4.23
C GLY A 250 14.72 -21.42 3.38
N THR A 251 14.27 -22.45 2.65
CA THR A 251 13.07 -22.40 1.79
C THR A 251 11.74 -22.56 2.56
N GLU A 252 11.80 -22.73 3.88
CA GLU A 252 10.64 -22.93 4.75
C GLU A 252 10.31 -21.68 5.60
N LYS A 253 9.25 -21.80 6.40
CA LYS A 253 8.80 -20.78 7.38
C LYS A 253 9.95 -20.41 8.33
N LEU A 254 10.03 -19.12 8.69
CA LEU A 254 10.99 -18.63 9.70
C LEU A 254 10.81 -19.36 11.03
N THR A 255 11.94 -19.72 11.65
CA THR A 255 11.93 -20.08 13.07
C THR A 255 11.61 -18.85 13.92
N LYS A 256 11.18 -19.07 15.17
CA LYS A 256 10.96 -17.97 16.11
C LYS A 256 12.21 -17.12 16.31
N GLU A 257 13.36 -17.78 16.44
CA GLU A 257 14.65 -17.11 16.64
C GLU A 257 15.02 -16.24 15.44
N GLN A 258 14.87 -16.76 14.21
CA GLN A 258 15.08 -15.98 12.98
C GLN A 258 14.13 -14.78 12.89
N SER A 259 12.85 -14.98 13.23
CA SER A 259 11.86 -13.89 13.27
C SER A 259 12.26 -12.81 14.27
N ASP A 260 12.70 -13.20 15.48
CA ASP A 260 13.12 -12.27 16.52
C ASP A 260 14.38 -11.49 16.12
N GLU A 261 15.35 -12.14 15.47
CA GLU A 261 16.57 -11.51 14.94
C GLU A 261 16.27 -10.50 13.83
N ILE A 262 15.45 -10.90 12.84
CA ILE A 262 15.02 -10.01 11.74
C ILE A 262 14.32 -8.79 12.33
N THR A 263 13.41 -9.00 13.28
CA THR A 263 12.65 -7.92 13.92
C THR A 263 13.59 -6.95 14.65
N LYS A 264 14.51 -7.46 15.47
CA LYS A 264 15.48 -6.60 16.17
C LYS A 264 16.36 -5.82 15.20
N ALA A 265 16.82 -6.46 14.12
CA ALA A 265 17.66 -5.85 13.12
C ALA A 265 16.91 -4.74 12.35
N VAL A 266 15.68 -4.98 11.90
CA VAL A 266 14.89 -3.96 11.18
C VAL A 266 14.50 -2.80 12.10
N ILE A 267 14.20 -3.05 13.38
CA ILE A 267 13.99 -1.98 14.38
C ILE A 267 15.24 -1.11 14.48
N LYS A 268 16.42 -1.71 14.60
CA LYS A 268 17.69 -0.98 14.70
C LYS A 268 17.95 -0.11 13.48
N VAL A 269 17.72 -0.66 12.27
CA VAL A 269 17.90 0.08 11.02
C VAL A 269 16.90 1.24 10.93
N ARG A 270 15.61 0.96 11.16
CA ARG A 270 14.54 1.96 11.12
C ARG A 270 14.79 3.11 12.09
N SER A 271 15.15 2.82 13.34
CA SER A 271 15.48 3.83 14.35
C SER A 271 16.71 4.69 14.01
N GLY A 272 17.58 4.24 13.10
CA GLY A 272 18.67 5.05 12.57
C GLY A 272 18.26 5.98 11.43
N ILE A 273 17.05 5.80 10.87
CA ILE A 273 16.50 6.58 9.75
C ILE A 273 15.48 7.63 10.24
N ILE A 274 14.67 7.29 11.25
CA ILE A 274 13.55 8.12 11.74
C ILE A 274 13.90 9.06 12.88
#